data_AF-X1BLC4-F1
#
_entry.id   AF-X1BLC4-F1
#
_cell.length_a   1.000
_cell.length_b   1.000
_cell.length_c   1.000
_cell.angle_alpha   90.00
_cell.angle_beta   90.00
_cell.angle_gamma   90.00
#
_symmetry.space_group_name_H-M   'P 1'
#
loop_
_entity.id
_entity.type
_entity.pdbx_description
1 polymer ?
#
loop_
_entity_poly.entity_id
_entity_poly.type
_entity_poly.pdbx_seq_one_letter_code
_entity_poly.pdbx_strand_id
1 'polypeptide(L)'
;INTLIKENRKDPGVKGVIMAESARETVKVIGKGTVDKTIPRGTVWHAQTPQTFFYKNILEAHNKAREDNFMGTDDASLMERMNWKVSVVRGRHENIKITTPLDLFLAELIMTRNGRR
;
A
#
# COMPACT_ATOMS: atom_id res chain seq x y z
N ILE A 1 11.63 6.64 -3.00
CA ILE A 1 11.15 7.55 -1.94
C ILE A 1 11.01 9.00 -2.40
N ASN A 2 11.99 9.59 -3.10
CA ASN A 2 11.94 11.00 -3.55
C ASN A 2 10.68 11.36 -4.36
N THR A 3 10.24 10.47 -5.25
CA THR A 3 8.99 10.65 -6.00
C THR A 3 7.78 10.79 -5.07
N LEU A 4 7.64 9.91 -4.07
CA LEU A 4 6.52 9.96 -3.12
C LEU A 4 6.52 11.27 -2.33
N ILE A 5 7.69 11.71 -1.83
CA ILE A 5 7.82 12.98 -1.11
C ILE A 5 7.43 14.16 -2.02
N LYS A 6 7.89 14.15 -3.28
CA LYS A 6 7.55 15.19 -4.25
C LYS A 6 6.04 15.24 -4.51
N GLU A 7 5.41 14.09 -4.74
CA GLU A 7 3.97 13.99 -4.96
C GLU A 7 3.18 14.44 -3.73
N ASN A 8 3.58 14.04 -2.52
CA ASN A 8 2.88 14.39 -1.28
C ASN A 8 2.92 15.90 -0.98
N ARG A 9 3.87 16.63 -1.57
CA ARG A 9 4.00 18.09 -1.44
C ARG A 9 3.19 18.88 -2.46
N LYS A 10 2.65 18.25 -3.52
CA LYS A 10 1.93 18.97 -4.58
C LYS A 10 0.55 19.48 -4.14
N ASP A 11 -0.14 18.71 -3.32
CA ASP A 11 -1.49 19.04 -2.86
C ASP A 11 -1.58 18.83 -1.34
N PRO A 12 -1.57 19.90 -0.53
CA PRO A 12 -1.75 19.80 0.92
C PRO A 12 -3.08 19.18 1.35
N GLY A 13 -4.09 19.11 0.46
CA GLY A 13 -5.36 18.43 0.69
C GLY A 13 -5.24 16.89 0.68
N VAL A 14 -4.17 16.36 0.08
CA VAL A 14 -3.78 14.95 0.15
C VAL A 14 -2.80 14.79 1.30
N LYS A 15 -3.13 13.95 2.29
CA LYS A 15 -2.35 13.82 3.52
C LYS A 15 -1.31 12.70 3.48
N GLY A 16 -1.33 11.91 2.42
CA GLY A 16 -0.34 10.86 2.18
C GLY A 16 -0.29 10.40 0.74
N VAL A 17 0.82 9.73 0.42
CA VAL A 17 1.05 9.07 -0.86
C VAL A 17 1.57 7.67 -0.57
N ILE A 18 0.92 6.67 -1.16
CA ILE A 18 1.40 5.29 -1.15
C ILE A 18 1.94 4.88 -2.51
N MET A 19 2.85 3.91 -2.49
CA MET A 19 3.16 3.15 -3.69
C MET A 19 2.13 2.03 -3.84
N ALA A 20 1.62 1.81 -5.05
CA ALA A 20 0.81 0.64 -5.34
C ALA A 20 0.95 0.20 -6.80
N GLU A 21 0.64 -1.05 -7.10
CA GLU A 21 0.62 -1.58 -8.47
C GLU A 21 -0.68 -2.33 -8.75
N SER A 22 -1.14 -2.27 -10.00
CA SER A 22 -2.39 -2.91 -10.44
C SER A 22 -2.39 -4.43 -10.18
N ALA A 23 -3.52 -4.96 -9.72
CA ALA A 23 -3.68 -6.40 -9.54
C ALA A 23 -3.69 -7.12 -10.90
N ARG A 24 -2.98 -8.26 -11.00
CA ARG A 24 -3.01 -9.12 -12.21
C ARG A 24 -4.06 -10.23 -12.05
N GLU A 25 -4.18 -10.70 -10.83
CA GLU A 25 -4.98 -11.79 -10.35
C GLU A 25 -6.44 -11.36 -10.21
N THR A 26 -7.37 -12.30 -10.34
CA THR A 26 -8.78 -12.04 -10.08
C THR A 26 -9.03 -12.11 -8.58
N VAL A 27 -9.60 -11.04 -8.00
CA VAL A 27 -9.95 -11.01 -6.57
C VAL A 27 -11.41 -11.42 -6.38
N LYS A 28 -11.62 -12.41 -5.52
CA LYS A 28 -12.94 -12.90 -5.10
C LYS A 28 -13.18 -12.53 -3.63
N VAL A 29 -14.41 -12.13 -3.31
CA VAL A 29 -14.93 -12.11 -1.94
C VAL A 29 -15.59 -13.47 -1.71
N ILE A 30 -15.16 -14.16 -0.66
CA ILE A 30 -15.62 -15.51 -0.33
C ILE A 30 -16.39 -15.46 0.99
N GLY A 31 -17.56 -16.09 1.02
CA GLY A 31 -18.37 -16.28 2.21
C GLY A 31 -18.83 -17.73 2.31
N LYS A 32 -18.72 -18.34 3.51
CA LYS A 32 -19.18 -19.71 3.80
C LYS A 32 -18.70 -20.78 2.78
N GLY A 33 -17.49 -20.61 2.23
CA GLY A 33 -16.91 -21.55 1.25
C GLY A 33 -17.35 -21.35 -0.20
N THR A 34 -18.18 -20.35 -0.48
CA THR A 34 -18.65 -20.00 -1.83
C THR A 34 -18.20 -18.62 -2.26
N VAL A 35 -18.18 -18.36 -3.57
CA VAL A 35 -17.87 -17.03 -4.12
C VAL A 35 -19.08 -16.12 -3.97
N ASP A 36 -18.97 -15.10 -3.12
CA ASP A 36 -20.01 -14.08 -2.94
C ASP A 36 -19.97 -13.05 -4.07
N LYS A 37 -18.75 -12.58 -4.42
CA LYS A 37 -18.56 -11.54 -5.45
C LYS A 37 -17.18 -11.62 -6.10
N THR A 38 -17.10 -11.21 -7.36
CA THR A 38 -15.83 -10.91 -8.04
C THR A 38 -15.61 -9.41 -8.08
N ILE A 39 -14.46 -8.92 -7.62
CA ILE A 39 -14.13 -7.49 -7.68
C ILE A 39 -13.61 -7.14 -9.08
N PRO A 40 -14.10 -6.07 -9.73
CA PRO A 40 -13.57 -5.61 -11.01
C PRO A 40 -12.07 -5.30 -10.91
N ARG A 41 -11.24 -6.11 -11.57
CA ARG A 41 -9.77 -6.04 -11.44
C ARG A 41 -9.19 -4.65 -11.74
N GLY A 42 -9.79 -3.90 -12.67
CA GLY A 42 -9.33 -2.56 -13.04
C GLY A 42 -9.33 -1.53 -11.90
N THR A 43 -10.05 -1.80 -10.81
CA THR A 43 -10.08 -0.94 -9.62
C THR A 43 -9.26 -1.49 -8.46
N VAL A 44 -8.54 -2.60 -8.64
CA VAL A 44 -7.80 -3.27 -7.56
C VAL A 44 -6.30 -3.05 -7.73
N TRP A 45 -5.67 -2.60 -6.65
CA TRP A 45 -4.24 -2.32 -6.58
C TRP A 45 -3.67 -2.95 -5.31
N HIS A 46 -2.44 -3.45 -5.39
CA HIS A 46 -1.68 -3.94 -4.25
C HIS A 46 -0.85 -2.79 -3.68
N ALA A 47 -1.18 -2.37 -2.46
CA ALA A 47 -0.37 -1.40 -1.73
C ALA A 47 1.03 -1.96 -1.46
N GLN A 48 2.03 -1.11 -1.60
CA GLN A 48 3.44 -1.39 -1.40
C GLN A 48 4.04 -0.35 -0.45
N THR A 49 5.16 -0.71 0.18
CA THR A 49 6.02 0.27 0.86
C THR A 49 7.11 0.74 -0.10
N PRO A 50 7.66 1.96 0.05
CA PRO A 50 7.37 2.94 1.10
C PRO A 50 6.01 3.64 0.93
N GLN A 51 5.53 4.20 2.03
CA GLN A 51 4.40 5.11 2.11
C GLN A 51 4.89 6.42 2.74
N THR A 52 4.33 7.57 2.38
CA THR A 52 4.73 8.87 2.96
C THR A 52 3.51 9.66 3.39
N PHE A 53 3.58 10.24 4.59
CA PHE A 53 2.51 11.02 5.20
C PHE A 53 3.06 12.30 5.81
N PHE A 54 2.22 13.30 6.03
CA PHE A 54 2.60 14.43 6.88
C PHE A 54 2.66 13.97 8.34
N TYR A 55 3.78 14.24 9.01
CA TYR A 55 4.05 13.77 10.37
C TYR A 55 2.91 14.08 11.35
N LYS A 56 2.42 15.32 11.36
CA LYS A 56 1.32 15.73 12.27
C LYS A 56 0.07 14.89 12.05
N ASN A 57 -0.28 14.63 10.79
CA ASN A 57 -1.48 13.88 10.44
C ASN A 57 -1.33 12.39 10.79
N ILE A 58 -0.23 11.73 10.41
CA ILE A 58 -0.06 10.31 10.72
C ILE A 58 0.00 10.05 12.24
N LEU A 59 0.63 10.95 13.00
CA LEU A 59 0.64 10.87 14.45
C LEU A 59 -0.78 10.98 15.06
N GLU A 60 -1.58 11.93 14.57
CA GLU A 60 -2.98 12.09 14.97
C GLU A 60 -3.81 10.84 14.62
N ALA A 61 -3.65 10.28 13.42
CA ALA A 61 -4.34 9.07 13.00
C ALA A 61 -3.98 7.86 13.89
N HIS A 62 -2.71 7.68 14.25
CA HIS A 62 -2.30 6.62 15.18
C HIS A 62 -2.89 6.81 16.58
N ASN A 63 -2.91 8.04 17.09
CA ASN A 63 -3.51 8.33 18.39
C ASN A 63 -5.00 7.98 18.39
N LYS A 64 -5.72 8.41 17.35
CA LYS A 64 -7.15 8.12 17.21
C LYS A 64 -7.44 6.63 17.06
N ALA A 65 -6.64 5.92 16.27
CA ALA A 65 -6.77 4.47 16.11
C ALA A 65 -6.58 3.71 17.43
N ARG A 66 -5.62 4.15 18.25
CA ARG A 66 -5.38 3.59 19.58
C ARG A 66 -6.53 3.87 20.55
N GLU A 67 -7.09 5.07 20.55
CA GLU A 67 -8.27 5.43 21.36
C GLU A 67 -9.51 4.60 20.96
N ASP A 68 -9.69 4.37 19.67
CA ASP A 68 -10.82 3.62 19.11
C ASP A 68 -10.62 2.09 19.17
N ASN A 69 -9.47 1.61 19.67
CA ASN A 69 -9.04 0.21 19.59
C ASN A 69 -9.13 -0.36 18.16
N PHE A 70 -8.82 0.47 17.16
CA PHE A 70 -8.84 0.12 15.74
C PHE A 70 -7.45 -0.35 15.30
N MET A 71 -7.39 -1.54 14.71
CA MET A 71 -6.17 -2.08 14.11
C MET A 71 -6.22 -1.89 12.59
N GLY A 72 -5.44 -0.93 12.09
CA GLY A 72 -5.23 -0.75 10.66
C GLY A 72 -4.36 -1.85 10.05
N THR A 73 -4.56 -2.12 8.76
CA THR A 73 -3.75 -3.10 8.01
C THR A 73 -2.41 -2.51 7.54
N ASP A 74 -2.37 -1.20 7.37
CA ASP A 74 -1.21 -0.38 7.05
C ASP A 74 -1.44 1.08 7.49
N ASP A 75 -0.45 1.95 7.32
CA ASP A 75 -0.55 3.35 7.73
C ASP A 75 -1.60 4.13 6.91
N ALA A 76 -1.78 3.79 5.63
CA ALA A 76 -2.80 4.39 4.78
C ALA A 76 -4.21 4.14 5.31
N SER A 77 -4.51 2.94 5.80
CA SER A 77 -5.82 2.62 6.39
C SER A 77 -6.16 3.50 7.60
N LEU A 78 -5.15 3.96 8.36
CA LEU A 78 -5.34 4.89 9.47
C LEU A 78 -5.71 6.29 8.96
N MET A 79 -5.06 6.73 7.89
CA MET A 79 -5.32 8.03 7.26
C MET A 79 -6.71 8.07 6.61
N GLU A 80 -7.11 6.98 5.95
CA GLU A 80 -8.43 6.81 5.35
C GLU A 80 -9.54 6.86 6.42
N ARG A 81 -9.30 6.25 7.59
CA ARG A 81 -10.22 6.31 8.73
C ARG A 81 -10.46 7.74 9.24
N MET A 82 -9.44 8.61 9.15
CA MET A 82 -9.57 10.04 9.44
C MET A 82 -10.30 10.83 8.35
N ASN A 83 -10.82 10.14 7.33
CA ASN A 83 -11.43 10.72 6.13
C ASN A 83 -10.47 11.63 5.35
N TRP A 84 -9.16 11.38 5.46
CA TRP A 84 -8.14 12.11 4.71
C TRP A 84 -7.81 11.40 3.41
N LYS A 85 -7.53 12.20 2.38
CA LYS A 85 -7.17 11.68 1.07
C LYS A 85 -5.74 11.13 1.09
N VAL A 86 -5.58 9.92 0.57
CA VAL A 86 -4.29 9.29 0.27
C VAL A 86 -4.23 9.07 -1.23
N SER A 87 -3.19 9.57 -1.90
CA SER A 87 -3.02 9.34 -3.33
C SER A 87 -2.03 8.21 -3.60
N VAL A 88 -2.02 7.75 -4.85
CA VAL A 88 -1.25 6.59 -5.27
C VAL A 88 -0.21 7.01 -6.30
N VAL A 89 1.02 6.54 -6.09
CA VAL A 89 2.06 6.52 -7.12
C VAL A 89 2.24 5.09 -7.58
N ARG A 90 2.32 4.91 -8.90
CA ARG A 90 2.55 3.58 -9.48
C ARG A 90 3.89 3.01 -9.02
N GLY A 91 3.83 1.81 -8.46
CA GLY A 91 4.96 1.01 -8.03
C GLY A 91 5.53 0.14 -9.13
N ARG A 92 6.13 -0.97 -8.70
CA ARG A 92 6.64 -2.01 -9.60
C ARG A 92 6.33 -3.37 -8.99
N HIS A 93 5.97 -4.35 -9.80
CA HIS A 93 5.77 -5.72 -9.32
C HIS A 93 7.03 -6.33 -8.68
N GLU A 94 8.21 -5.82 -9.01
CA GLU A 94 9.49 -6.21 -8.41
C GLU A 94 9.72 -5.69 -6.99
N ASN A 95 8.91 -4.72 -6.55
CA ASN A 95 8.95 -4.20 -5.18
C ASN A 95 8.17 -5.14 -4.25
N ILE A 96 8.66 -6.37 -4.15
CA ILE A 96 8.03 -7.45 -3.40
C ILE A 96 8.32 -7.31 -1.90
N LYS A 97 7.33 -7.69 -1.09
CA LYS A 97 7.56 -7.92 0.34
C LYS A 97 8.12 -9.32 0.50
N ILE A 98 9.31 -9.45 1.09
CA ILE A 98 9.88 -10.77 1.39
C ILE A 98 9.20 -11.31 2.64
N THR A 99 8.36 -12.33 2.47
CA THR A 99 7.59 -12.96 3.56
C THR A 99 7.78 -14.48 3.65
N THR A 100 8.29 -15.08 2.58
CA THR A 100 8.52 -16.51 2.44
C THR A 100 9.93 -16.80 1.89
N PRO A 101 10.44 -18.03 2.03
CA PRO A 101 11.69 -18.43 1.39
C PRO A 101 11.67 -18.29 -0.14
N LEU A 102 10.51 -18.48 -0.78
CA LEU A 102 10.36 -18.27 -2.22
C LEU A 102 10.55 -16.79 -2.59
N ASP A 103 10.02 -15.87 -1.78
CA ASP A 103 10.19 -14.44 -2.01
C ASP A 103 11.67 -14.03 -1.96
N LEU A 104 12.45 -14.67 -1.09
CA LEU A 104 13.90 -14.42 -0.98
C LEU A 104 14.62 -14.84 -2.27
N PHE A 105 14.34 -16.04 -2.77
CA PHE A 105 14.88 -16.51 -4.05
C PHE A 105 14.49 -15.58 -5.21
N LEU A 106 13.23 -15.14 -5.26
CA LEU A 106 12.77 -14.18 -6.26
C LEU A 106 13.47 -12.83 -6.13
N ALA A 107 13.72 -12.34 -4.90
CA ALA A 107 14.44 -11.10 -4.67
C ALA A 107 15.88 -11.17 -5.21
N GLU A 108 16.59 -12.28 -5.00
CA GLU A 108 17.94 -12.50 -5.54
C GLU A 108 17.96 -12.47 -7.07
N LEU A 109 16.98 -13.11 -7.72
CA LEU A 109 16.83 -13.07 -9.17
C LEU A 109 16.54 -11.65 -9.68
N ILE A 110 15.64 -10.92 -9.01
CA ILE A 110 15.31 -9.51 -9.34
C ILE A 110 16.56 -8.63 -9.22
N MET A 111 17.36 -8.79 -8.15
CA MET A 111 18.59 -8.04 -7.93
C MET A 111 19.63 -8.31 -9.01
N THR A 112 19.86 -9.60 -9.32
CA THR A 112 20.81 -10.02 -10.35
C THR A 112 20.43 -9.48 -11.73
N ARG A 113 19.15 -9.61 -12.13
CA ARG A 113 18.65 -9.09 -13.40
C ARG A 113 18.81 -7.57 -13.52
N ASN A 114 18.67 -6.85 -12.41
CA ASN A 114 18.78 -5.39 -12.37
C ASN A 114 20.24 -4.89 -12.24
N GLY A 115 21.25 -5.78 -12.31
CA GLY A 115 22.67 -5.42 -12.23
C GLY A 115 23.09 -4.92 -10.85
N ARG A 116 22.32 -5.22 -9.80
CA ARG A 116 22.60 -4.84 -8.41
C ARG A 116 23.12 -6.09 -7.68
N ARG A 117 24.43 -6.23 -7.59
CA ARG A 117 25.09 -7.21 -6.71
C ARG A 117 25.64 -6.49 -5.49
#